data_AF-A0A842URL9-F1
#
_entry.id   AF-A0A842URL9-F1
#
_cell.length_a   1.000
_cell.length_b   1.000
_cell.length_c   1.000
_cell.angle_alpha   90.00
_cell.angle_beta   90.00
_cell.angle_gamma   90.00
#
_symmetry.space_group_name_H-M   'P 1'
#
loop_
_entity.id
_entity.type
_entity.pdbx_description
1 polymer ?
#
loop_
_entity_poly.entity_id
_entity_poly.type
_entity_poly.pdbx_seq_one_letter_code
_entity_poly.pdbx_strand_id
1 'polypeptide(L)'
;MFKEKRRSQIIDWIWNVVKEANDNNKIIDENKLVAECCLTFFCGERLVKEVLKHLVVSQRLIKEDGQLLTEAHSKQLKNSGGKND
;
A
#
# COMPACT_ATOMS: atom_id res chain seq x y z
N MET A 1 -4.43 0.74 -27.17
CA MET A 1 -3.42 0.20 -26.23
C MET A 1 -3.14 1.17 -25.06
N PHE A 2 -4.18 1.78 -24.44
CA PHE A 2 -4.01 2.83 -23.41
C PHE A 2 -4.44 2.42 -21.98
N LYS A 3 -5.22 1.34 -21.82
CA LYS A 3 -5.77 0.93 -20.52
C LYS A 3 -4.73 0.22 -19.63
N GLU A 4 -3.81 -0.53 -20.22
CA GLU A 4 -2.75 -1.24 -19.49
C GLU A 4 -1.74 -0.29 -18.83
N LYS A 5 -1.33 0.78 -19.52
CA LYS A 5 -0.37 1.75 -18.97
C LYS A 5 -0.87 2.41 -17.69
N ARG A 6 -2.14 2.80 -17.64
CA ARG A 6 -2.70 3.53 -16.48
C ARG A 6 -2.74 2.65 -15.22
N ARG A 7 -3.08 1.36 -15.36
CA ARG A 7 -3.08 0.43 -14.23
C ARG A 7 -1.67 0.21 -13.70
N SER A 8 -0.68 0.05 -14.58
CA SER A 8 0.73 -0.06 -14.18
C SER A 8 1.23 1.20 -13.46
N GLN A 9 0.84 2.39 -13.92
CA GLN A 9 1.19 3.64 -13.25
C GLN A 9 0.58 3.75 -11.83
N ILE A 10 -0.68 3.35 -11.67
CA ILE A 10 -1.34 3.32 -10.36
C ILE A 10 -0.61 2.33 -9.43
N ILE A 11 -0.26 1.14 -9.93
CA ILE A 11 0.50 0.13 -9.19
C ILE A 11 1.83 0.69 -8.71
N ASP A 12 2.61 1.30 -9.62
CA ASP A 12 3.94 1.82 -9.30
C ASP A 12 3.87 2.99 -8.31
N TRP A 13 2.89 3.88 -8.49
CA TRP A 13 2.66 5.00 -7.59
C TRP A 13 2.29 4.55 -6.18
N ILE A 14 1.31 3.64 -6.06
CA ILE A 14 0.89 3.08 -4.76
C ILE A 14 2.07 2.39 -4.08
N TRP A 15 2.84 1.61 -4.83
CA TRP A 15 4.03 0.93 -4.32
C TRP A 15 5.06 1.92 -3.77
N ASN A 16 5.38 2.98 -4.52
CA ASN A 16 6.35 3.97 -4.10
C ASN A 16 5.88 4.75 -2.86
N VAL A 17 4.61 5.15 -2.81
CA VAL A 17 4.04 5.86 -1.64
C VAL A 17 4.11 5.00 -0.39
N VAL A 18 3.69 3.73 -0.47
CA VAL A 18 3.74 2.83 0.69
C VAL A 18 5.19 2.54 1.09
N LYS A 19 6.07 2.28 0.12
CA LYS A 19 7.49 2.04 0.37
C LYS A 19 8.17 3.23 1.05
N GLU A 20 7.99 4.44 0.53
CA GLU A 20 8.55 5.67 1.09
C GLU A 20 8.01 5.95 2.49
N ALA A 21 6.71 5.78 2.70
CA ALA A 21 6.12 5.94 4.03
C ALA A 21 6.72 4.95 5.03
N ASN A 22 6.84 3.68 4.65
CA ASN A 22 7.44 2.65 5.51
C ASN A 22 8.93 2.92 5.80
N ASP A 23 9.69 3.43 4.83
CA ASP A 23 11.10 3.85 5.00
C ASP A 23 11.23 5.01 6.00
N ASN A 24 10.27 5.93 5.96
CA ASN A 24 10.13 7.02 6.93
C ASN A 24 9.44 6.60 8.24
N ASN A 25 9.25 5.31 8.48
CA ASN A 25 8.53 4.77 9.64
C ASN A 25 7.11 5.33 9.85
N LYS A 26 6.44 5.66 8.75
CA LYS A 26 5.05 6.13 8.73
C LYS A 26 4.12 5.00 8.30
N ILE A 27 3.04 4.85 9.04
CA ILE A 27 1.96 3.94 8.74
C ILE A 27 0.98 4.63 7.78
N ILE A 28 0.63 3.95 6.69
CA ILE A 28 -0.34 4.45 5.70
C ILE A 28 -1.69 3.78 5.95
N ASP A 29 -2.71 4.60 6.18
CA ASP A 29 -4.10 4.14 6.19
C ASP A 29 -4.60 3.86 4.77
N GLU A 30 -5.25 2.71 4.58
CA GLU A 30 -5.78 2.30 3.27
C GLU A 30 -6.76 3.33 2.71
N ASN A 31 -7.69 3.85 3.51
CA ASN A 31 -8.72 4.76 3.00
C ASN A 31 -8.10 6.09 2.55
N LYS A 32 -7.10 6.57 3.28
CA LYS A 32 -6.36 7.78 2.90
C LYS A 32 -5.61 7.58 1.57
N LEU A 33 -4.92 6.46 1.41
CA LEU A 33 -4.21 6.13 0.17
C LEU A 33 -5.16 5.96 -1.02
N VAL A 34 -6.31 5.33 -0.78
CA VAL A 34 -7.35 5.16 -1.79
C VAL A 34 -7.90 6.51 -2.25
N ALA A 35 -8.23 7.40 -1.32
CA ALA A 35 -8.73 8.74 -1.64
C ALA A 35 -7.70 9.54 -2.45
N GLU A 36 -6.44 9.54 -2.02
CA GLU A 36 -5.36 10.27 -2.69
C GLU A 36 -5.08 9.72 -4.10
N CYS A 37 -5.10 8.40 -4.26
CA CYS A 37 -4.96 7.76 -5.57
C CYS A 37 -6.14 8.08 -6.50
N CYS A 38 -7.37 8.09 -5.99
CA CYS A 38 -8.56 8.45 -6.76
C CYS A 38 -8.48 9.89 -7.27
N LEU A 39 -8.01 10.83 -6.44
CA LEU A 39 -7.81 12.23 -6.81
C LEU A 39 -6.68 12.40 -7.82
N THR A 40 -5.54 11.72 -7.61
CA THR A 40 -4.36 11.82 -8.47
C THR A 40 -4.62 11.27 -9.87
N PHE A 41 -5.29 10.12 -9.95
CA PHE A 41 -5.49 9.41 -11.21
C PHE A 41 -6.90 9.56 -11.77
N PHE A 42 -7.79 10.34 -11.16
CA PHE A 42 -9.20 10.46 -11.55
C PHE A 42 -9.84 9.09 -11.85
N CYS A 43 -9.69 8.17 -10.89
CA CYS A 43 -10.18 6.80 -11.01
C CYS A 43 -11.13 6.46 -9.87
N GLY A 44 -11.94 5.41 -10.07
CA GLY A 44 -12.88 4.96 -9.06
C GLY A 44 -12.19 4.16 -7.96
N GLU A 45 -12.66 4.32 -6.73
CA GLU A 45 -12.19 3.59 -5.54
C GLU A 45 -12.06 2.08 -5.78
N ARG A 46 -13.04 1.49 -6.47
CA ARG A 46 -13.06 0.06 -6.78
C ARG A 46 -11.77 -0.39 -7.50
N LEU A 47 -11.29 0.39 -8.48
CA LEU A 47 -10.07 0.06 -9.21
C LEU A 47 -8.85 0.09 -8.28
N VAL A 48 -8.77 1.09 -7.40
CA VAL A 48 -7.66 1.25 -6.46
C VAL A 48 -7.63 0.11 -5.45
N LYS A 49 -8.79 -0.25 -4.88
CA LYS A 49 -8.92 -1.40 -3.97
C LYS A 49 -8.55 -2.71 -4.65
N GLU A 50 -8.89 -2.91 -5.92
CA GLU A 50 -8.44 -4.10 -6.67
C GLU A 50 -6.92 -4.12 -6.90
N VAL A 51 -6.31 -2.97 -7.16
CA VAL A 51 -4.85 -2.85 -7.27
C VAL A 51 -4.17 -3.18 -5.93
N LEU A 52 -4.68 -2.64 -4.82
CA LEU A 52 -4.18 -2.94 -3.48
C LEU A 52 -4.29 -4.43 -3.17
N LYS A 53 -5.45 -5.04 -3.44
CA LYS A 53 -5.65 -6.48 -3.28
C LYS A 53 -4.63 -7.28 -4.10
N HIS A 54 -4.35 -6.87 -5.35
CA HIS A 54 -3.34 -7.51 -6.18
C HIS A 54 -1.93 -7.40 -5.58
N LEU A 55 -1.56 -6.24 -5.03
CA LEU A 55 -0.27 -6.02 -4.38
C LEU A 55 -0.11 -6.86 -3.09
N VAL A 56 -1.20 -7.02 -2.32
CA VAL A 56 -1.22 -7.88 -1.13
C VAL A 56 -1.10 -9.36 -1.50
N VAL A 57 -1.88 -9.82 -2.48
CA VAL A 57 -1.81 -11.20 -2.98
C VAL A 57 -0.43 -11.53 -3.57
N SER A 58 0.19 -10.55 -4.24
CA SER A 58 1.56 -10.67 -4.77
C SER A 58 2.65 -10.62 -3.69
N GLN A 59 2.26 -10.61 -2.41
CA GLN A 59 3.13 -10.51 -1.22
C GLN A 59 4.05 -9.28 -1.19
N ARG A 60 3.78 -8.28 -2.04
CA ARG A 60 4.57 -7.04 -2.03
C ARG A 60 4.17 -6.17 -0.84
N LEU A 61 2.87 -6.16 -0.51
CA LEU A 61 2.30 -5.42 0.61
C LEU A 61 1.66 -6.36 1.63
N ILE A 62 1.69 -5.95 2.90
CA ILE A 62 0.98 -6.58 4.00
C ILE A 62 -0.11 -5.60 4.43
N LYS A 63 -1.34 -6.10 4.55
CA LYS A 63 -2.46 -5.34 5.10
C LYS A 63 -2.77 -5.88 6.50
N GLU A 64 -2.58 -5.05 7.52
CA GLU A 64 -2.91 -5.35 8.93
C GLU A 64 -3.81 -4.23 9.45
N ASP A 65 -5.00 -4.56 9.95
CA ASP A 65 -5.95 -3.61 10.58
C ASP A 65 -6.29 -2.35 9.74
N GLY A 66 -6.37 -2.50 8.41
CA GLY A 66 -6.62 -1.36 7.49
C GLY A 66 -5.38 -0.51 7.17
N GLN A 67 -4.22 -0.89 7.70
CA GLN A 67 -2.93 -0.24 7.44
C GLN A 67 -2.13 -1.02 6.40
N LEU A 68 -1.37 -0.30 5.58
CA LEU A 68 -0.55 -0.86 4.51
C LEU A 68 0.93 -0.79 4.88
N LEU A 69 1.54 -1.97 4.99
CA LEU A 69 2.91 -2.18 5.41
C LEU A 69 3.70 -2.90 4.33
N THR A 70 5.01 -2.67 4.30
CA THR A 70 5.93 -3.53 3.53
C THR A 70 6.37 -4.72 4.39
N GLU A 71 6.81 -5.82 3.77
CA GLU A 71 7.35 -6.97 4.51
C GLU A 71 8.45 -6.60 5.49
N ALA A 72 9.34 -5.69 5.10
CA ALA A 72 10.45 -5.23 5.93
C ALA A 72 9.94 -4.54 7.20
N HIS A 73 8.94 -3.67 7.06
CA HIS A 73 8.39 -2.91 8.19
C HIS A 73 7.52 -3.79 9.11
N SER A 74 6.70 -4.70 8.56
CA SER A 74 5.93 -5.65 9.38
C SER A 74 6.85 -6.55 10.22
N LYS A 75 8.00 -6.98 9.67
CA LYS A 75 9.03 -7.71 10.44
C LYS A 75 9.64 -6.87 11.56
N GLN A 76 9.90 -5.57 11.32
CA GLN A 76 10.42 -4.66 12.36
C GLN A 76 9.42 -4.45 13.50
N LEU A 77 8.12 -4.29 13.19
CA LEU A 77 7.06 -4.17 14.21
C LEU A 77 6.97 -5.43 15.07
N LYS A 78 7.02 -6.63 14.45
CA LYS A 78 6.98 -7.91 15.19
C LYS A 78 8.20 -8.12 16.09
N ASN A 79 9.39 -7.69 15.66
CA ASN A 79 10.58 -7.72 16.51
C ASN A 79 10.56 -6.68 17.64
N SER A 80 9.84 -5.57 17.46
CA SER A 80 9.72 -4.54 18.50
C SER A 80 8.68 -4.89 19.58
N GLY A 81 7.73 -5.79 19.27
CA GLY A 81 6.72 -6.28 20.22
C GLY A 81 7.18 -7.46 21.11
N GLY A 82 8.38 -7.99 20.91
CA GLY A 82 8.93 -9.15 21.62
C GLY A 82 9.58 -8.83 22.97
N LYS A 83 9.02 -7.91 23.75
CA LYS A 83 9.43 -7.67 25.14
C LYS A 83 8.23 -7.20 25.96
N ASN A 84 7.34 -8.13 26.28
CA ASN A 84 6.56 -8.02 27.51
C ASN A 84 6.76 -9.30 28.30
N ASP A 85 7.17 -9.04 29.53
CA ASP A 85 7.53 -9.88 30.67
C ASP A 85 6.53 -11.03 30.93
#